data_AF-A0A4R3NHE7-F1
#
_entry.id   AF-A0A4R3NHE7-F1
#
_cell.length_a   1.000
_cell.length_b   1.000
_cell.length_c   1.000
_cell.angle_alpha   90.00
_cell.angle_beta   90.00
_cell.angle_gamma   90.00
#
_symmetry.space_group_name_H-M   'P 1'
#
loop_
_entity.id
_entity.type
_entity.pdbx_description
1 polymer ?
#
loop_
_entity_poly.entity_id
_entity_poly.type
_entity_poly.pdbx_seq_one_letter_code
_entity_poly.pdbx_strand_id
1 'polypeptide(L)' 'MERSVYIYLLRNPELLRYVRMNPQWYRLLSRHPAYINQMESYAKVFYGRTFSQRVEQINQQLSMLNMLLSLGQVMKQ' A
#
# COMPACT_ATOMS: atom_id res chain seq x y z
N MET A 1 12.95 -15.85 -12.24
CA MET A 1 13.28 -15.13 -11.00
C MET A 1 14.11 -16.05 -10.15
N GLU A 2 15.17 -15.54 -9.54
CA GLU A 2 16.06 -16.34 -8.69
C GLU A 2 15.28 -16.90 -7.47
N ARG A 3 15.65 -18.11 -7.00
CA ARG A 3 14.86 -18.87 -6.04
C ARG A 3 14.85 -18.21 -4.65
N SER A 4 15.96 -17.64 -4.19
CA SER A 4 16.03 -16.94 -2.90
C SER A 4 15.13 -15.70 -2.89
N VAL A 5 15.11 -14.94 -3.99
CA VAL A 5 14.18 -13.80 -4.18
C VAL A 5 12.73 -14.29 -4.11
N TYR A 6 12.41 -15.43 -4.74
CA TYR A 6 11.04 -15.96 -4.71
C TYR A 6 10.59 -16.36 -3.31
N ILE A 7 11.43 -17.06 -2.57
CA ILE A 7 11.16 -17.43 -1.17
C ILE A 7 10.97 -16.18 -0.31
N TYR A 8 11.80 -15.15 -0.53
CA TYR A 8 11.67 -13.88 0.17
C TYR A 8 10.33 -13.18 -0.12
N LEU A 9 9.91 -13.13 -1.39
CA LEU A 9 8.61 -12.56 -1.76
C LEU A 9 7.44 -13.36 -1.19
N LEU A 10 7.53 -14.70 -1.17
CA LEU A 10 6.49 -15.53 -0.54
C LEU A 10 6.31 -15.24 0.95
N ARG A 11 7.39 -14.88 1.66
CA ARG A 11 7.34 -14.45 3.07
C ARG A 11 6.77 -13.04 3.26
N ASN A 12 6.67 -12.25 2.19
CA ASN A 12 6.19 -10.87 2.20
C ASN A 12 5.03 -10.68 1.21
N PRO A 13 3.78 -11.00 1.59
CA PRO A 13 2.63 -11.01 0.68
C PRO A 13 2.38 -9.68 -0.04
N GLU A 14 2.67 -8.54 0.60
CA GLU A 14 2.55 -7.22 -0.03
C GLU A 14 3.56 -7.02 -1.15
N LEU A 15 4.83 -7.42 -0.94
CA LEU A 15 5.85 -7.35 -1.97
C LEU A 15 5.55 -8.31 -3.13
N LEU A 16 5.06 -9.52 -2.83
CA LEU A 16 4.62 -10.46 -3.84
C LEU A 16 3.48 -9.88 -4.69
N ARG A 17 2.49 -9.25 -4.06
CA ARG A 17 1.39 -8.58 -4.76
C ARG A 17 1.91 -7.42 -5.61
N TYR A 18 2.81 -6.60 -5.06
CA TYR A 18 3.44 -5.50 -5.81
C TYR A 18 4.15 -5.99 -7.07
N VAL A 19 4.97 -7.04 -6.97
CA VAL A 19 5.69 -7.63 -8.11
C VAL A 19 4.73 -8.25 -9.13
N ARG A 20 3.60 -8.84 -8.70
CA ARG A 20 2.53 -9.31 -9.60
C ARG A 20 1.85 -8.19 -10.38
N MET A 21 1.65 -7.02 -9.77
CA MET A 21 1.10 -5.83 -10.45
C MET A 21 2.14 -5.14 -11.35
N ASN A 22 3.43 -5.45 -11.17
CA ASN A 22 4.54 -4.76 -11.81
C ASN A 22 5.50 -5.77 -12.48
N PRO A 23 5.12 -6.35 -13.64
CA PRO A 23 5.87 -7.44 -14.27
C PRO A 23 7.29 -7.08 -14.72
N GLN A 24 7.63 -5.80 -14.81
CA GLN A 24 9.02 -5.34 -15.00
C GLN A 24 9.96 -5.86 -13.90
N TRP A 25 9.49 -5.97 -12.66
CA TRP A 25 10.30 -6.49 -11.56
C TRP A 25 10.57 -7.99 -11.69
N TYR A 26 9.65 -8.78 -12.26
CA TYR A 26 9.95 -10.19 -12.55
C TYR A 26 11.14 -10.33 -13.50
N ARG A 27 11.19 -9.52 -14.56
CA ARG A 27 12.31 -9.54 -15.52
C ARG A 27 13.60 -9.04 -14.88
N LEU A 28 13.53 -7.93 -14.15
CA LEU A 28 14.71 -7.32 -13.53
C LEU A 28 15.31 -8.19 -12.43
N LEU A 29 14.49 -8.70 -11.50
CA LEU A 29 14.93 -9.58 -10.41
C LEU A 29 15.36 -10.97 -10.90
N SER A 30 14.95 -11.37 -12.12
CA SER A 30 15.48 -12.59 -12.75
C SER A 30 16.91 -12.43 -13.25
N ARG A 31 17.30 -11.23 -13.68
CA ARG A 31 18.65 -10.94 -14.21
C ARG A 31 19.58 -10.39 -13.14
N HIS A 32 19.04 -9.60 -12.22
CA HIS A 32 19.78 -8.90 -11.18
C HIS A 32 19.03 -8.99 -9.84
N PRO A 33 19.19 -10.11 -9.10
CA PRO A 33 18.49 -10.33 -7.84
C PRO A 33 18.83 -9.29 -6.75
N ALA A 34 20.00 -8.64 -6.82
CA ALA A 34 20.43 -7.59 -5.90
C ALA A 34 19.50 -6.36 -5.85
N TYR A 35 18.65 -6.18 -6.87
CA TYR A 35 17.70 -5.07 -6.96
C TYR A 35 16.47 -5.22 -6.05
N ILE A 36 16.40 -6.28 -5.24
CA ILE A 36 15.28 -6.53 -4.32
C ILE A 36 15.06 -5.38 -3.33
N ASN A 37 16.13 -4.82 -2.77
CA ASN A 37 16.04 -3.68 -1.84
C ASN A 37 15.51 -2.41 -2.53
N GLN A 38 15.89 -2.22 -3.80
CA GLN A 38 15.37 -1.11 -4.59
C GLN A 38 13.88 -1.31 -4.87
N MET A 39 13.49 -2.53 -5.28
CA MET A 39 12.09 -2.90 -5.50
C MET A 39 11.23 -2.64 -4.27
N GLU A 40 11.71 -3.01 -3.08
CA GLU A 40 11.02 -2.72 -1.82
C GLU A 40 10.78 -1.24 -1.58
N SER A 41 11.78 -0.40 -1.88
CA SER A 41 11.64 1.06 -1.76
C SER A 41 10.54 1.58 -2.69
N TYR A 42 10.47 1.07 -3.93
CA TYR A 42 9.37 1.40 -4.85
C TYR A 42 8.03 0.86 -4.37
N ALA A 43 7.98 -0.34 -3.77
CA ALA A 43 6.76 -0.90 -3.20
C ALA A 43 6.24 -0.03 -2.04
N LYS A 44 7.13 0.47 -1.18
CA LYS A 44 6.79 1.41 -0.10
C LYS A 44 6.20 2.70 -0.64
N VAL A 45 6.75 3.26 -1.72
CA VAL A 45 6.19 4.46 -2.36
C VAL A 45 4.83 4.17 -3.02
N PHE A 46 4.72 3.03 -3.72
CA PHE A 46 3.48 2.59 -4.37
C PHE A 46 2.33 2.43 -3.36
N TYR A 47 2.59 1.72 -2.27
CA TYR A 47 1.60 1.54 -1.20
C TYR A 47 1.43 2.78 -0.33
N GLY A 48 2.49 3.57 -0.11
CA GLY A 48 2.42 4.83 0.62
C GLY A 48 1.48 5.84 -0.04
N ARG A 49 1.51 5.96 -1.38
CA ARG A 49 0.52 6.76 -2.14
C ARG A 49 -0.90 6.20 -2.02
N THR A 50 -1.04 4.87 -1.94
CA THR A 50 -2.36 4.23 -1.73
C THR A 50 -2.84 4.43 -0.28
N PHE A 51 -1.92 4.49 0.68
CA PHE A 51 -2.23 4.70 2.09
C PHE A 51 -2.68 6.14 2.34
N SER A 52 -2.07 7.14 1.71
CA SER A 52 -2.57 8.52 1.71
C SER A 52 -4.03 8.59 1.27
N GLN A 53 -4.39 7.91 0.18
CA GLN A 53 -5.77 7.87 -0.30
C GLN A 53 -6.74 7.23 0.72
N ARG A 54 -6.30 6.18 1.43
CA ARG A 54 -7.10 5.55 2.50
C ARG A 54 -7.23 6.45 3.73
N VAL A 55 -6.16 7.15 4.11
CA VAL A 55 -6.17 8.13 5.21
C VAL A 55 -7.07 9.31 4.86
N GLU A 56 -7.07 9.79 3.62
CA GLU A 56 -8.01 10.82 3.13
C GLU A 56 -9.46 10.36 3.24
N GLN A 57 -9.78 9.12 2.82
CA GLN A 57 -11.13 8.56 2.95
C GLN A 57 -11.58 8.43 4.41
N ILE A 58 -10.68 8.04 5.32
CA ILE A 58 -10.96 7.98 6.77
C ILE A 58 -11.22 9.38 7.32
N ASN A 59 -10.40 10.36 6.96
CA ASN A 59 -10.60 11.76 7.38
C ASN A 59 -11.94 12.32 6.88
N GLN A 60 -12.33 12.01 5.65
CA GLN A 60 -13.63 12.39 5.10
C GLN A 60 -14.79 11.76 5.90
N GLN A 61 -14.69 10.47 6.24
CA GLN A 61 -15.70 9.78 7.05
C GLN A 61 -15.80 10.37 8.45
N LEU A 62 -14.68 10.63 9.13
CA LEU A 62 -14.66 11.29 10.45
C LEU A 62 -15.26 12.70 10.40
N SER A 63 -14.98 13.45 9.33
CA SER A 63 -15.54 14.80 9.14
C SER A 63 -17.07 14.76 8.99
N MET A 64 -17.60 13.81 8.22
CA MET A 64 -19.05 13.60 8.10
C MET A 64 -19.67 13.15 9.43
N LEU A 65 -19.02 12.26 10.18
CA LEU A 65 -19.48 11.84 11.51
C LEU A 65 -19.54 13.01 12.50
N ASN A 66 -18.53 13.89 12.51
CA ASN A 66 -18.52 15.09 13.34
C ASN A 66 -19.66 16.05 12.99
N MET A 67 -19.96 16.22 11.70
CA MET A 67 -21.10 17.01 11.25
C MET A 67 -22.43 16.42 11.73
N LEU A 68 -22.62 15.10 11.63
CA LEU A 68 -23.82 14.42 12.13
C LEU A 68 -24.00 14.55 13.64
N LEU A 69 -22.91 14.40 14.42
CA LEU A 69 -22.93 14.58 15.87
C LEU A 69 -23.26 16.02 16.27
N SER A 70 -22.70 17.01 15.56
CA SER A 70 -23.00 18.42 15.77
C SER A 70 -24.48 18.74 15.53
N LEU A 71 -25.07 18.24 14.44
CA LEU A 71 -26.51 18.41 14.16
C LEU A 71 -27.38 17.75 15.24
N GLY A 72 -27.00 16.56 15.71
CA GLY A 72 -27.70 15.85 16.79
C GLY A 72 -27.63 16.58 18.15
N GLN A 73 -26.57 17.34 18.41
CA GLN A 73 -26.48 18.20 19.60
C GLN A 73 -27.35 19.45 19.48
N VAL A 74 -27.42 20.06 18.30
CA VAL A 74 -28.28 21.23 18.04
C VAL A 74 -29.76 20.89 18.20
N MET A 75 -30.19 19.70 17.79
CA MET A 75 -31.58 19.25 17.96
C MET A 75 -31.95 18.82 19.38
N LYS A 76 -30.96 18.60 20.26
CA LYS A 76 -31.18 18.27 21.68
C LYS A 76 -31.22 19.49 22.59
N GLN A 77 -31.09 20.70 22.03
CA GLN A 77 -31.36 21.97 22.72
C GLN A 77 -32.81 22.40 22.52
#